data_AF-A0A6P8YLE5-F1
#
_entry.id   AF-A0A6P8YLE5-F1
#
_cell.length_a   1.000
_cell.length_b   1.000
_cell.length_c   1.000
_cell.angle_alpha   90.00
_cell.angle_beta   90.00
_cell.angle_gamma   90.00
#
_symmetry.space_group_name_H-M   'P 1'
#
loop_
_entity.id
_entity.type
_entity.pdbx_description
1 polymer ?
#
loop_
_entity_poly.entity_id
_entity_poly.type
_entity_poly.pdbx_seq_one_letter_code
_entity_poly.pdbx_strand_id
1 'polypeptide(L)'
;MPLRCASGVLILKILLLTLMSGIYSRSTARKPKAIPVIYDVGVCTDKKHHIEIYNVTTIMDEWGANYVTADILFRKGMKNTSKFVVIITKCTGAKSPNLCEYYLRWVWTAAICRLIPTRGMIWSPIYDTFEPPYTCPVPPGHFLVRNATVDVDAAMALMPDKLYKYIWPVEVQLYDEHGEMIVCFVATGEARYAKGSTGRPS
;
A
#
# COMPACT_ATOMS: atom_id res chain seq x y z
N MET A 1 7.56 20.08 -30.20
CA MET A 1 6.21 19.71 -29.70
C MET A 1 6.26 19.62 -28.18
N PRO A 2 5.65 20.53 -27.41
CA PRO A 2 5.64 20.43 -25.96
C PRO A 2 4.45 19.57 -25.49
N LEU A 3 4.74 18.49 -24.75
CA LEU A 3 3.74 17.70 -24.04
C LEU A 3 3.13 18.52 -22.91
N ARG A 4 1.81 18.74 -23.00
CA ARG A 4 1.01 19.45 -22.01
C ARG A 4 0.87 18.61 -20.73
N CYS A 5 1.27 19.18 -19.61
CA CYS A 5 0.95 18.73 -18.26
C CYS A 5 -0.58 18.80 -18.03
N ALA A 6 -1.29 17.69 -18.21
CA ALA A 6 -2.74 17.60 -17.94
C ALA A 6 -3.06 16.84 -16.63
N SER A 7 -2.05 16.41 -15.87
CA SER A 7 -2.25 15.55 -14.68
C SER A 7 -2.54 16.32 -13.38
N GLY A 8 -2.48 17.65 -13.39
CA GLY A 8 -2.64 18.47 -12.17
C GLY A 8 -4.09 18.68 -11.71
N VAL A 9 -5.07 18.61 -12.63
CA VAL A 9 -6.47 18.99 -12.32
C VAL A 9 -7.27 17.82 -11.72
N LEU A 10 -6.91 16.57 -12.04
CA LEU A 10 -7.61 15.40 -11.51
C LEU A 10 -7.30 15.15 -10.03
N ILE A 11 -6.05 15.39 -9.62
CA ILE A 11 -5.60 15.22 -8.22
C ILE A 11 -6.30 16.23 -7.30
N LEU A 12 -6.54 17.47 -7.76
CA LEU A 12 -7.20 18.50 -6.98
C LEU A 12 -8.70 18.23 -6.77
N LYS A 13 -9.38 17.59 -7.73
CA LYS A 13 -10.79 17.19 -7.56
C LYS A 13 -10.98 16.03 -6.58
N ILE A 14 -10.02 15.10 -6.51
CA ILE A 14 -10.07 13.99 -5.55
C ILE A 14 -9.83 14.49 -4.11
N LEU A 15 -8.92 15.45 -3.93
CA LEU A 15 -8.66 16.09 -2.62
C LEU A 15 -9.82 16.94 -2.10
N LEU A 16 -10.60 17.58 -2.99
CA LEU A 16 -11.79 18.34 -2.57
C LEU A 16 -12.99 17.46 -2.20
N LEU A 17 -13.10 16.26 -2.77
CA LEU A 17 -14.16 15.30 -2.40
C LEU A 17 -13.90 14.61 -1.05
N THR A 18 -12.63 14.49 -0.63
CA THR A 18 -12.28 13.91 0.68
C THR A 18 -12.40 14.90 1.84
N LEU A 19 -12.29 16.22 1.60
CA LEU A 19 -12.47 17.23 2.65
C LEU A 19 -13.95 17.45 3.04
N MET A 20 -14.91 17.11 2.17
CA MET A 20 -16.35 17.20 2.46
C MET A 20 -16.98 15.90 2.98
N SER A 21 -16.19 14.83 3.13
CA SER A 21 -16.63 13.53 3.69
C SER A 21 -16.13 13.30 5.12
N GLY A 22 -15.79 14.39 5.82
CA GLY A 22 -15.61 14.42 7.26
C GLY A 22 -16.93 14.19 7.99
N ILE A 23 -17.36 12.93 8.02
CA ILE A 23 -18.03 12.16 9.08
C ILE A 23 -18.06 10.72 8.51
N TYR A 24 -16.92 10.04 8.46
CA TYR A 24 -16.93 8.57 8.39
C TYR A 24 -17.19 8.08 9.82
N SER A 25 -18.45 8.21 10.23
CA SER A 25 -18.96 7.61 11.46
C SER A 25 -18.68 6.11 11.36
N ARG A 26 -17.88 5.59 12.31
CA ARG A 26 -17.51 4.19 12.46
C ARG A 26 -18.78 3.41 12.84
N SER A 27 -19.66 3.19 11.86
CA SER A 27 -20.86 2.36 11.97
C SER A 27 -20.43 0.91 12.15
N THR A 28 -20.69 0.37 13.33
CA THR A 28 -21.06 -1.04 13.58
C THR A 28 -20.65 -2.04 12.49
N ALA A 29 -19.54 -2.78 12.73
CA ALA A 29 -19.18 -4.06 12.12
C ALA A 29 -19.82 -4.38 10.75
N ARG A 30 -19.66 -3.50 9.75
CA ARG A 30 -20.03 -3.85 8.39
C ARG A 30 -19.05 -4.92 7.95
N LYS A 31 -19.58 -6.09 7.60
CA LYS A 31 -18.79 -7.15 6.98
C LYS A 31 -18.06 -6.54 5.77
N PRO A 32 -16.73 -6.71 5.67
CA PRO A 32 -15.98 -6.16 4.54
C PRO A 32 -16.56 -6.74 3.25
N LYS A 33 -16.75 -5.89 2.24
CA LYS A 33 -17.29 -6.34 0.94
C LYS A 33 -16.23 -7.10 0.16
N ALA A 34 -14.97 -6.71 0.36
CA ALA A 34 -13.80 -7.30 -0.24
C ALA A 34 -12.77 -7.68 0.82
N ILE A 35 -12.00 -8.73 0.55
CA ILE A 35 -10.90 -9.21 1.39
C ILE A 35 -9.60 -9.18 0.59
N PRO A 36 -8.47 -8.82 1.22
CA PRO A 36 -7.16 -8.87 0.58
C PRO A 36 -6.61 -10.29 0.61
N VAL A 37 -6.13 -10.76 -0.53
CA VAL A 37 -5.33 -11.98 -0.64
C VAL A 37 -3.93 -11.58 -1.05
N ILE A 38 -3.00 -11.71 -0.11
CA ILE A 38 -1.58 -11.40 -0.29
C ILE A 38 -0.86 -12.69 -0.68
N TYR A 39 -0.16 -12.67 -1.81
CA TYR A 39 0.56 -13.83 -2.34
C TYR A 39 2.05 -13.79 -2.05
N ASP A 40 2.63 -12.59 -2.01
CA ASP A 40 4.06 -12.40 -1.83
C ASP A 40 4.34 -11.02 -1.24
N VAL A 41 5.36 -10.94 -0.39
CA VAL A 41 5.84 -9.72 0.28
C VAL A 41 7.35 -9.81 0.42
N GLY A 42 8.05 -8.73 0.06
CA GLY A 42 9.49 -8.67 0.19
C GLY A 42 10.07 -7.30 -0.11
N VAL A 43 11.34 -7.29 -0.48
CA VAL A 43 12.09 -6.10 -0.86
C VAL A 43 12.57 -6.20 -2.31
N CYS A 44 12.86 -5.07 -2.93
CA CYS A 44 13.38 -5.03 -4.29
C CYS A 44 14.79 -5.62 -4.36
N THR A 45 15.03 -6.61 -5.21
CA THR A 45 16.38 -7.22 -5.36
C THR A 45 17.26 -6.50 -6.38
N ASP A 46 16.65 -5.64 -7.21
CA ASP A 46 17.28 -4.92 -8.32
C ASP A 46 17.72 -3.50 -7.95
N LYS A 47 17.40 -3.03 -6.73
CA LYS A 47 17.62 -1.64 -6.30
C LYS A 47 18.35 -1.62 -4.97
N LYS A 48 19.29 -0.67 -4.82
CA LYS A 48 19.95 -0.43 -3.55
C LYS A 48 18.98 0.25 -2.58
N HIS A 49 18.77 -0.35 -1.43
CA HIS A 49 17.99 0.19 -0.31
C HIS A 49 18.60 -0.23 1.04
N HIS A 50 18.03 0.24 2.15
CA HIS A 50 18.58 0.05 3.50
C HIS A 50 17.65 -0.70 4.46
N ILE A 51 16.66 -1.40 3.93
CA ILE A 51 15.81 -2.32 4.70
C ILE A 51 16.07 -3.79 4.38
N GLU A 52 15.78 -4.65 5.34
CA GLU A 52 15.66 -6.09 5.16
C GLU A 52 14.35 -6.56 5.76
N ILE A 53 13.76 -7.59 5.15
CA ILE A 53 12.54 -8.23 5.64
C ILE A 53 12.85 -9.72 5.80
N TYR A 54 12.52 -10.27 6.96
CA TYR A 54 12.72 -11.68 7.26
C TYR A 54 11.62 -12.18 8.21
N ASN A 55 11.60 -13.50 8.44
CA ASN A 55 10.55 -14.18 9.23
C ASN A 55 9.12 -13.85 8.77
N VAL A 56 8.92 -13.72 7.45
CA VAL A 56 7.61 -13.43 6.88
C VAL A 56 6.69 -14.62 7.08
N THR A 57 5.56 -14.39 7.74
CA THR A 57 4.48 -15.35 7.90
C THR A 57 3.20 -14.74 7.39
N THR A 58 2.40 -15.55 6.69
CA THR A 58 1.07 -15.14 6.24
C THR A 58 0.05 -16.05 6.89
N ILE A 59 -0.90 -15.46 7.60
CA ILE A 59 -2.03 -16.17 8.19
C ILE A 59 -3.30 -15.77 7.44
N MET A 60 -4.18 -16.73 7.22
CA MET A 60 -5.48 -16.51 6.61
C MET A 60 -6.54 -16.69 7.69
N ASP A 61 -7.47 -15.75 7.80
CA ASP A 61 -8.61 -15.91 8.71
C ASP A 61 -9.73 -16.79 8.13
N GLU A 62 -10.77 -17.00 8.92
CA GLU A 62 -11.94 -17.79 8.52
C GLU A 62 -12.73 -17.19 7.35
N TRP A 63 -12.54 -15.89 7.06
CA TRP A 63 -13.18 -15.20 5.94
C TRP A 63 -12.30 -15.22 4.67
N GLY A 64 -11.06 -15.69 4.77
CA GLY A 64 -10.10 -15.79 3.69
C GLY A 64 -9.22 -14.55 3.51
N ALA A 65 -9.24 -13.60 4.46
CA ALA A 65 -8.36 -12.44 4.42
C ALA A 65 -6.96 -12.81 4.91
N ASN A 66 -5.94 -12.32 4.21
CA ASN A 66 -4.55 -12.55 4.59
C ASN A 66 -4.03 -11.43 5.48
N TYR A 67 -3.31 -11.83 6.52
CA TYR A 67 -2.53 -10.96 7.39
C TYR A 67 -1.07 -11.39 7.34
N VAL A 68 -0.18 -10.41 7.34
CA VAL A 68 1.26 -10.62 7.23
C VAL A 68 1.91 -10.23 8.56
N THR A 69 2.73 -11.12 9.10
CA THR A 69 3.64 -10.79 10.20
C THR A 69 5.07 -10.93 9.70
N ALA A 70 5.90 -9.93 9.95
CA ALA A 70 7.28 -9.90 9.47
C ALA A 70 8.18 -9.07 10.38
N ASP A 71 9.44 -9.46 10.45
CA ASP A 71 10.51 -8.65 11.02
C ASP A 71 11.13 -7.78 9.93
N ILE A 72 11.34 -6.50 10.25
CA ILE A 72 11.93 -5.50 9.36
C ILE A 72 13.14 -4.88 10.05
N LEU A 73 14.31 -4.97 9.42
CA LEU A 73 15.52 -4.31 9.89
C LEU A 73 15.81 -3.08 9.03
N PHE A 74 15.76 -1.89 9.65
CA PHE A 74 16.25 -0.65 9.06
C PHE A 74 17.73 -0.50 9.38
N ARG A 75 18.61 -0.73 8.39
CA ARG A 75 20.06 -0.57 8.55
C ARG A 75 20.49 0.89 8.64
N LYS A 76 19.71 1.79 8.04
CA LYS A 76 19.93 3.24 8.04
C LYS A 76 18.68 3.93 8.55
N GLY A 77 18.87 4.86 9.50
CA GLY A 77 17.80 5.76 9.93
C GLY A 77 17.52 6.84 8.91
N MET A 78 16.36 7.48 9.04
CA MET A 78 15.90 8.51 8.13
C MET A 78 15.34 9.68 8.94
N LYS A 79 15.98 10.85 8.82
CA LYS A 79 15.56 12.04 9.56
C LYS A 79 14.32 12.65 8.92
N ASN A 80 14.31 12.74 7.60
CA ASN A 80 13.19 13.24 6.84
C ASN A 80 12.99 12.44 5.54
N THR A 81 11.82 12.60 4.94
CA THR A 81 11.44 11.93 3.69
C THR A 81 11.30 12.97 2.60
N SER A 82 12.04 12.82 1.49
CA SER A 82 11.96 13.73 0.34
C SER A 82 10.95 13.26 -0.70
N LYS A 83 10.78 11.95 -0.84
CA LYS A 83 9.97 11.36 -1.91
C LYS A 83 9.40 10.02 -1.50
N PHE A 84 8.11 9.83 -1.75
CA PHE A 84 7.38 8.59 -1.60
C PHE A 84 6.78 8.22 -2.95
N VAL A 85 7.07 7.02 -3.43
CA VAL A 85 6.62 6.54 -4.74
C VAL A 85 5.88 5.23 -4.55
N VAL A 86 4.70 5.12 -5.13
CA VAL A 86 3.96 3.86 -5.24
C VAL A 86 3.77 3.56 -6.71
N ILE A 87 4.27 2.42 -7.16
CA ILE A 87 4.12 1.92 -8.52
C ILE A 87 3.20 0.71 -8.45
N ILE A 88 2.14 0.73 -9.23
CA ILE A 88 1.17 -0.36 -9.29
C ILE A 88 1.16 -0.89 -10.71
N THR A 89 1.32 -2.20 -10.80
CA THR A 89 1.21 -2.98 -12.03
C THR A 89 -0.07 -3.80 -11.95
N LYS A 90 -0.73 -4.00 -13.10
CA LYS A 90 -1.94 -4.80 -13.23
C LYS A 90 -1.63 -6.02 -14.08
N CYS A 91 -1.86 -7.22 -13.56
CA CYS A 91 -1.62 -8.46 -14.27
C CYS A 91 -2.92 -9.23 -14.53
N THR A 92 -3.09 -9.73 -15.75
CA THR A 92 -4.15 -10.65 -16.14
C THR A 92 -3.65 -12.09 -16.03
N GLY A 93 -4.35 -12.96 -15.29
CA GLY A 93 -3.95 -14.37 -15.11
C GLY A 93 -2.87 -14.64 -14.05
N ALA A 94 -2.46 -15.90 -13.92
CA ALA A 94 -1.62 -16.40 -12.84
C ALA A 94 -0.15 -15.96 -12.98
N LYS A 95 0.17 -14.76 -12.47
CA LYS A 95 1.53 -14.21 -12.23
C LYS A 95 2.52 -14.23 -13.41
N SER A 96 2.11 -14.48 -14.65
CA SER A 96 3.04 -14.43 -15.79
C SER A 96 3.47 -12.97 -16.07
N PRO A 97 4.78 -12.63 -16.06
CA PRO A 97 5.26 -11.26 -16.31
C PRO A 97 4.79 -10.67 -17.63
N ASN A 98 4.56 -11.53 -18.64
CA ASN A 98 4.13 -11.12 -19.98
C ASN A 98 2.67 -10.65 -20.04
N LEU A 99 1.91 -10.83 -18.95
CA LEU A 99 0.49 -10.45 -18.86
C LEU A 99 0.27 -9.26 -17.92
N CYS A 100 1.36 -8.57 -17.56
CA CYS A 100 1.37 -7.43 -16.66
C CYS A 100 1.56 -6.12 -17.43
N GLU A 101 0.70 -5.13 -17.15
CA GLU A 101 0.84 -3.77 -17.66
C GLU A 101 1.03 -2.78 -16.52
N TYR A 102 1.83 -1.74 -16.76
CA TYR A 102 1.93 -0.64 -15.83
C TYR A 102 0.56 0.04 -15.69
N TYR A 103 0.08 0.18 -14.46
CA TYR A 103 -1.25 0.72 -14.20
C TYR A 103 -1.19 2.18 -13.77
N LEU A 104 -0.50 2.46 -12.66
CA LEU A 104 -0.36 3.82 -12.15
C LEU A 104 0.92 4.00 -11.34
N ARG A 105 1.29 5.27 -11.19
CA ARG A 105 2.36 5.69 -10.28
C ARG A 105 1.94 6.93 -9.52
N TRP A 106 1.95 6.82 -8.21
CA TRP A 106 1.77 7.95 -7.32
C TRP A 106 3.12 8.42 -6.80
N VAL A 107 3.28 9.74 -6.74
CA VAL A 107 4.49 10.38 -6.24
C VAL A 107 4.08 11.50 -5.30
N TRP A 108 4.60 11.44 -4.07
CA TRP A 108 4.48 12.50 -3.09
C TRP A 108 5.88 13.02 -2.77
N THR A 109 6.03 14.34 -2.73
CA THR A 109 7.30 15.03 -2.46
C THR A 109 7.21 16.01 -1.29
N ALA A 110 6.05 16.11 -0.65
CA ALA A 110 5.79 17.04 0.45
C ALA A 110 5.05 16.34 1.58
N ALA A 111 5.38 16.71 2.81
CA ALA A 111 4.72 16.27 4.04
C ALA A 111 4.56 14.74 4.17
N ILE A 112 5.50 13.96 3.63
CA ILE A 112 5.41 12.49 3.60
C ILE A 112 5.37 11.90 5.02
N CYS A 113 6.17 12.43 5.95
CA CYS A 113 6.11 12.06 7.37
C CYS A 113 4.75 12.35 8.04
N ARG A 114 3.93 13.25 7.49
CA ARG A 114 2.55 13.48 7.94
C ARG A 114 1.56 12.60 7.17
N LEU A 115 1.85 12.30 5.91
CA LEU A 115 1.02 11.45 5.05
C LEU A 115 0.99 10.00 5.52
N ILE A 116 2.15 9.41 5.83
CA ILE A 116 2.27 8.01 6.25
C ILE A 116 1.35 7.67 7.44
N PRO A 117 1.34 8.44 8.55
CA PRO A 117 0.46 8.17 9.69
C PRO A 117 -1.00 8.60 9.49
N THR A 118 -1.36 9.18 8.33
CA THR A 118 -2.73 9.64 8.09
C THR A 118 -3.68 8.44 8.04
N ARG A 119 -4.77 8.51 8.82
CA ARG A 119 -5.82 7.48 8.85
C ARG A 119 -6.69 7.52 7.59
N GLY A 120 -7.28 6.37 7.25
CA GLY A 120 -8.16 6.24 6.08
C GLY A 120 -7.40 6.08 4.76
N MET A 121 -6.09 5.87 4.81
CA MET A 121 -5.27 5.49 3.67
C MET A 121 -5.24 3.97 3.52
N ILE A 122 -4.93 3.49 2.31
CA ILE A 122 -4.84 2.05 1.99
C ILE A 122 -3.89 1.32 2.95
N TRP A 123 -2.79 1.98 3.32
CA TRP A 123 -1.75 1.44 4.19
C TRP A 123 -1.97 1.73 5.69
N SER A 124 -3.03 2.44 6.09
CA SER A 124 -3.26 2.77 7.49
C SER A 124 -3.28 1.53 8.41
N PRO A 125 -3.92 0.40 8.04
CA PRO A 125 -3.90 -0.78 8.91
C PRO A 125 -2.50 -1.39 9.06
N ILE A 126 -1.63 -1.29 8.05
CA ILE A 126 -0.22 -1.71 8.16
C ILE A 126 0.52 -0.79 9.13
N TYR A 127 0.35 0.52 8.98
CA TYR A 127 1.02 1.52 9.82
C TYR A 127 0.78 1.30 11.32
N ASP A 128 -0.46 0.97 11.68
CA ASP A 128 -0.87 0.74 13.07
C ASP A 128 -0.27 -0.55 13.69
N THR A 129 0.40 -1.40 12.91
CA THR A 129 0.94 -2.71 13.36
C THR A 129 2.44 -2.72 13.63
N PHE A 130 3.11 -1.59 13.45
CA PHE A 130 4.55 -1.46 13.69
C PHE A 130 4.89 -1.39 15.19
N GLU A 131 5.82 -2.23 15.62
CA GLU A 131 6.41 -2.26 16.97
C GLU A 131 7.95 -2.18 16.85
N PRO A 132 8.61 -1.08 17.28
CA PRO A 132 8.03 0.14 17.82
C PRO A 132 7.27 0.96 16.75
N PRO A 133 6.41 1.92 17.16
CA PRO A 133 5.65 2.73 16.21
C PRO A 133 6.56 3.44 15.20
N TYR A 134 6.23 3.32 13.92
CA TYR A 134 6.94 4.02 12.85
C TYR A 134 6.64 5.52 12.94
N THR A 135 7.59 6.32 13.42
CA THR A 135 7.45 7.78 13.49
C THR A 135 8.68 8.44 12.90
N CYS A 136 8.49 9.56 12.19
CA CYS A 136 9.63 10.36 11.73
C CYS A 136 10.15 11.23 12.89
N PRO A 137 11.48 11.33 13.08
CA PRO A 137 12.54 10.64 12.35
C PRO A 137 12.59 9.13 12.69
N VAL A 138 12.79 8.29 11.68
CA VAL A 138 12.81 6.82 11.84
C VAL A 138 14.22 6.39 12.23
N PRO A 139 14.45 5.85 13.43
CA PRO A 139 15.77 5.36 13.81
C PRO A 139 16.13 4.08 13.05
N PRO A 140 17.43 3.77 12.86
CA PRO A 140 17.83 2.42 12.47
C PRO A 140 17.45 1.44 13.58
N GLY A 141 17.12 0.21 13.22
CA GLY A 141 16.76 -0.82 14.19
C GLY A 141 15.79 -1.86 13.67
N HIS A 142 15.39 -2.73 14.58
CA HIS A 142 14.43 -3.80 14.33
C HIS A 142 13.02 -3.32 14.61
N PHE A 143 12.12 -3.61 13.68
CA PHE A 143 10.70 -3.35 13.75
C PHE A 143 9.97 -4.66 13.50
N LEU A 144 8.98 -4.93 14.31
CA LEU A 144 8.06 -6.03 14.11
C LEU A 144 6.75 -5.47 13.55
N VAL A 145 6.26 -6.12 12.50
CA VAL A 145 4.94 -5.84 11.92
C VAL A 145 4.08 -7.05 12.23
N ARG A 146 2.99 -6.87 12.99
CA ARG A 146 2.10 -7.98 13.40
C ARG A 146 0.74 -7.90 12.72
N ASN A 147 0.33 -8.98 12.07
CA ASN A 147 -0.99 -9.09 11.45
C ASN A 147 -1.33 -7.90 10.53
N ALA A 148 -0.35 -7.42 9.76
CA ALA A 148 -0.55 -6.34 8.80
C ALA A 148 -1.48 -6.77 7.67
N THR A 149 -2.37 -5.87 7.29
CA THR A 149 -3.28 -6.04 6.17
C THR A 149 -3.52 -4.68 5.50
N VAL A 150 -4.20 -4.66 4.36
CA VAL A 150 -4.53 -3.41 3.63
C VAL A 150 -6.00 -3.08 3.75
N ASP A 151 -6.34 -1.80 3.74
CA ASP A 151 -7.72 -1.35 3.64
C ASP A 151 -8.20 -1.47 2.19
N VAL A 152 -8.85 -2.61 1.88
CA VAL A 152 -9.33 -2.91 0.53
C VAL A 152 -10.48 -2.01 0.12
N ASP A 153 -11.32 -1.58 1.06
CA ASP A 153 -12.42 -0.66 0.77
C ASP A 153 -11.87 0.72 0.37
N ALA A 154 -10.84 1.21 1.08
CA ALA A 154 -10.11 2.43 0.68
C ALA A 154 -9.42 2.26 -0.68
N ALA A 155 -8.80 1.10 -0.94
CA ALA A 155 -8.17 0.83 -2.23
C ALA A 155 -9.19 0.83 -3.38
N MET A 156 -10.36 0.23 -3.18
CA MET A 156 -11.46 0.24 -4.15
C MET A 156 -12.01 1.64 -4.39
N ALA A 157 -12.01 2.51 -3.39
CA ALA A 157 -12.48 3.89 -3.53
C ALA A 157 -11.47 4.77 -4.31
N LEU A 158 -10.17 4.48 -4.19
CA LEU A 158 -9.09 5.27 -4.80
C LEU A 158 -8.70 4.79 -6.20
N MET A 159 -8.92 3.52 -6.52
CA MET A 159 -8.55 2.95 -7.82
C MET A 159 -9.74 2.98 -8.79
N PRO A 160 -9.56 3.51 -10.02
CA PRO A 160 -10.66 3.64 -10.97
C PRO A 160 -11.13 2.29 -11.52
N ASP A 161 -10.23 1.30 -11.59
CA ASP A 161 -10.58 -0.06 -11.98
C ASP A 161 -11.05 -0.87 -10.77
N LYS A 162 -12.00 -1.77 -11.02
CA LYS A 162 -12.39 -2.76 -10.02
C LYS A 162 -11.18 -3.66 -9.71
N LEU A 163 -10.72 -3.67 -8.46
CA LEU A 163 -9.58 -4.47 -8.00
C LEU A 163 -9.73 -5.98 -8.23
N TYR A 164 -10.95 -6.44 -8.43
CA TYR A 164 -11.27 -7.85 -8.65
C TYR A 164 -10.74 -8.36 -9.99
N LYS A 165 -10.43 -9.67 -10.03
CA LYS A 165 -10.01 -10.43 -11.23
C LYS A 165 -8.59 -10.14 -11.74
N TYR A 166 -7.86 -9.23 -11.11
CA TYR A 166 -6.48 -8.91 -11.44
C TYR A 166 -5.55 -9.20 -10.27
N ILE A 167 -4.31 -9.52 -10.59
CA ILE A 167 -3.21 -9.57 -9.64
C ILE A 167 -2.50 -8.22 -9.70
N TRP A 168 -2.19 -7.67 -8.54
CA TRP A 168 -1.62 -6.35 -8.36
C TRP A 168 -0.25 -6.43 -7.70
N PRO A 169 0.84 -6.52 -8.49
CA PRO A 169 2.17 -6.18 -7.99
C PRO A 169 2.23 -4.70 -7.65
N VAL A 170 2.67 -4.41 -6.44
CA VAL A 170 2.85 -3.06 -5.89
C VAL A 170 4.30 -2.93 -5.47
N GLU A 171 4.95 -1.87 -5.92
CA GLU A 171 6.27 -1.47 -5.47
C GLU A 171 6.16 -0.13 -4.75
N VAL A 172 6.75 -0.04 -3.57
CA VAL A 172 6.76 1.15 -2.72
C VAL A 172 8.19 1.57 -2.48
N GLN A 173 8.52 2.82 -2.82
CA GLN A 173 9.84 3.39 -2.63
C GLN A 173 9.77 4.60 -1.71
N LEU A 174 10.72 4.70 -0.78
CA LEU A 174 10.87 5.85 0.10
C LEU A 174 12.30 6.37 0.04
N TYR A 175 12.44 7.69 -0.12
CA TYR A 175 13.72 8.36 -0.25
C TYR A 175 13.93 9.35 0.90
N ASP A 176 15.16 9.44 1.41
CA ASP A 176 15.55 10.38 2.44
C ASP A 176 15.78 11.80 1.89
N GLU A 177 16.11 12.76 2.77
CA GLU A 177 16.41 14.14 2.40
C GLU A 177 17.59 14.30 1.42
N HIS A 178 18.47 13.30 1.28
CA HIS A 178 19.61 13.30 0.37
C HIS A 178 19.27 12.68 -0.99
N GLY A 179 18.03 12.21 -1.17
CA GLY A 179 17.59 11.52 -2.38
C GLY A 179 18.05 10.07 -2.46
N GLU A 180 18.55 9.50 -1.36
CA GLU A 180 18.90 8.08 -1.30
C GLU A 180 17.65 7.24 -1.00
N MET A 181 17.50 6.11 -1.70
CA MET A 181 16.41 5.18 -1.45
C MET A 181 16.67 4.40 -0.15
N ILE A 182 15.83 4.63 0.85
CA ILE A 182 15.91 3.93 2.13
C ILE A 182 15.08 2.65 2.11
N VAL A 183 13.88 2.73 1.52
CA VAL A 183 12.92 1.63 1.47
C VAL A 183 12.62 1.31 0.01
N CYS A 184 12.68 0.02 -0.33
CA CYS A 184 12.09 -0.52 -1.55
C CYS A 184 11.35 -1.82 -1.19
N PHE A 185 10.04 -1.73 -1.12
CA PHE A 185 9.15 -2.79 -0.70
C PHE A 185 8.34 -3.27 -1.89
N VAL A 186 8.14 -4.58 -2.01
CA VAL A 186 7.26 -5.18 -3.02
C VAL A 186 6.22 -6.06 -2.36
N ALA A 187 5.00 -5.99 -2.87
CA ALA A 187 3.94 -6.92 -2.50
C ALA A 187 3.12 -7.29 -3.72
N THR A 188 2.60 -8.51 -3.75
CA THR A 188 1.70 -8.98 -4.81
C THR A 188 0.45 -9.55 -4.18
N GLY A 189 -0.72 -9.10 -4.63
CA GLY A 189 -1.99 -9.60 -4.12
C GLY A 189 -3.17 -9.33 -5.02
N GLU A 190 -4.36 -9.68 -4.55
CA GLU A 190 -5.63 -9.39 -5.20
C GLU A 190 -6.73 -9.09 -4.19
N ALA A 191 -7.82 -8.47 -4.66
CA ALA A 191 -9.05 -8.34 -3.88
C ALA A 191 -10.03 -9.44 -4.27
N ARG A 192 -10.61 -10.13 -3.29
CA ARG A 192 -11.71 -11.09 -3.48
C ARG A 192 -12.97 -10.58 -2.80
N TYR A 193 -14.12 -11.00 -3.31
CA TYR A 193 -15.38 -10.78 -2.60
C TYR A 193 -15.41 -11.62 -1.32
N ALA A 194 -15.83 -11.02 -0.21
CA ALA A 194 -16.05 -11.77 1.02
C ALA A 194 -17.15 -12.83 0.82
N LYS A 195 -16.98 -14.00 1.42
CA LYS A 195 -17.95 -15.11 1.33
C LYS A 195 -19.31 -14.66 1.86
N GLY A 196 -20.36 -14.74 1.03
CA GLY A 196 -21.72 -14.30 1.37
C GLY A 196 -22.05 -12.84 1.05
N SER A 197 -21.16 -12.09 0.38
CA SER A 197 -21.50 -10.78 -0.16
C SER A 197 -22.36 -10.92 -1.43
N THR A 198 -23.50 -10.22 -1.48
CA THR A 198 -24.53 -10.30 -2.54
C THR A 198 -24.13 -9.65 -3.88
N GLY A 199 -22.84 -9.41 -4.10
CA GLY A 199 -22.32 -8.66 -5.25
C GLY A 199 -21.53 -9.49 -6.26
N ARG A 200 -21.59 -10.82 -6.21
CA ARG A 200 -20.87 -11.69 -7.15
C ARG A 200 -21.36 -11.41 -8.58
N PRO A 201 -20.51 -10.86 -9.48
CA PRO A 201 -20.90 -10.73 -10.88
C PRO A 201 -20.97 -12.15 -11.45
N SER A 202 -22.15 -12.54 -11.93
CA SER A 202 -22.37 -13.71 -12.79
C SER A 202 -21.46 -13.67 -14.01
#